data_AF-A0AAD5Z2P2-F1
#
_entry.id   AF-A0AAD5Z2P2-F1
#
_cell.length_a   1.000
_cell.length_b   1.000
_cell.length_c   1.000
_cell.angle_alpha   90.00
_cell.angle_beta   90.00
_cell.angle_gamma   90.00
#
_symmetry.space_group_name_H-M   'P 1'
#
loop_
_entity.id
_entity.type
_entity.pdbx_description
1 polymer ?
#
loop_
_entity_poly.entity_id
_entity_poly.type
_entity_poly.pdbx_seq_one_letter_code
_entity_poly.pdbx_strand_id
1 'polypeptide(L)'
;MGLHSTSPRVGNSRRIFSDVAGDITIYVDGHPFLLHKFPLMTRCGRIRRLISESRDPNLSKLELQNVPGGTASFELAAKFCYGSNFEITPANVSHLHCVAHYLDMSEDYQEENLISRTETYLNEIIFKSLEKSLQVLCGCEGLDPLAEDIGLVGRCIESIAFNASTEQLVSGLAHLEYHTESNRSRTCYQDWWVEDLSVLKVEYYKRVIGSMRRAGVRTDSIINSIMHYAQTSLKPIESQECNVWEMGSLISDKQRSIVVTLVELLSLEKLSSIPLSFLFGMLRMAIEVDAVFETRIELEKRIGLQLDMASLDDLLIPSTQSSDSVYDVDTVHRILVNFLQKIEEEGSGDDSGYESDGTSGPVNHAAVLKVGRLMDGYLAEIAPDPYLKLQKFMTFIELLPDYARVVDDGLYRAIDIYLKAHPSLTESECTKLCKLIDCEKLSIDAANHASQNERLPVQISVRILYFEQMRLKSALLSSSTSYSHRIIPTSGAPSAPVSPRDNYASLRRENRELRLEIGRMRVRITELEKEQEVIKRGMRGENAKAFFGYISRGLVRMTTFGPGVGRKKEKTDGRKVQGRNEGRNRRHHRSAEKSGF
;
A
#
# COMPACT_ATOMS: atom_id res chain seq x y z
N MET A 1 -69.11 -52.24 -11.30
CA MET A 1 -69.58 -51.35 -10.21
C MET A 1 -68.59 -51.49 -9.07
N GLY A 2 -68.04 -50.44 -8.46
CA GLY A 2 -68.20 -49.01 -8.73
C GLY A 2 -66.90 -48.23 -8.47
N LEU A 3 -66.85 -47.00 -8.95
CA LEU A 3 -65.71 -46.09 -8.79
C LEU A 3 -65.76 -45.42 -7.40
N HIS A 4 -64.66 -45.44 -6.66
CA HIS A 4 -64.42 -44.50 -5.55
C HIS A 4 -63.28 -43.56 -5.91
N SER A 5 -63.64 -42.42 -6.52
CA SER A 5 -62.74 -41.28 -6.70
C SER A 5 -62.64 -40.48 -5.40
N THR A 6 -61.53 -40.61 -4.68
CA THR A 6 -61.22 -39.71 -3.56
C THR A 6 -60.75 -38.37 -4.10
N SER A 7 -61.52 -37.31 -3.82
CA SER A 7 -61.18 -35.94 -4.23
C SER A 7 -59.85 -35.48 -3.60
N PRO A 8 -58.94 -34.84 -4.35
CA PRO A 8 -57.76 -34.21 -3.77
C PRO A 8 -58.19 -33.01 -2.91
N ARG A 9 -57.51 -32.83 -1.76
CA ARG A 9 -57.76 -31.72 -0.83
C ARG A 9 -57.31 -30.40 -1.47
N VAL A 10 -58.23 -29.45 -1.59
CA VAL A 10 -57.92 -28.07 -1.99
C VAL A 10 -57.02 -27.42 -0.95
N GLY A 11 -55.93 -26.80 -1.39
CA GLY A 11 -54.95 -26.15 -0.51
C GLY A 11 -55.50 -24.94 0.23
N ASN A 12 -54.94 -24.66 1.42
CA ASN A 12 -55.33 -23.53 2.27
C ASN A 12 -55.08 -22.18 1.58
N SER A 13 -56.12 -21.58 1.00
CA SER A 13 -56.07 -20.20 0.52
C SER A 13 -55.95 -19.24 1.71
N ARG A 14 -54.94 -18.37 1.73
CA ARG A 14 -54.86 -17.30 2.74
C ARG A 14 -55.96 -16.27 2.46
N ARG A 15 -56.86 -16.08 3.42
CA ARG A 15 -57.79 -14.93 3.46
C ARG A 15 -57.12 -13.84 4.27
N ILE A 16 -56.86 -12.69 3.65
CA ILE A 16 -56.21 -11.57 4.36
C ILE A 16 -57.25 -10.67 5.05
N PHE A 17 -58.46 -10.52 4.49
CA PHE A 17 -59.46 -9.56 4.97
C PHE A 17 -60.93 -9.98 4.77
N SER A 18 -61.74 -9.68 5.82
CA SER A 18 -63.22 -9.70 5.92
C SER A 18 -63.96 -11.05 6.07
N ASP A 19 -65.17 -10.95 6.64
CA ASP A 19 -66.17 -12.04 6.80
C ASP A 19 -66.96 -12.31 5.51
N VAL A 20 -66.69 -11.58 4.42
CA VAL A 20 -67.39 -11.66 3.14
C VAL A 20 -66.56 -12.47 2.14
N ALA A 21 -67.23 -13.17 1.21
CA ALA A 21 -66.54 -13.94 0.18
C ALA A 21 -65.89 -13.02 -0.87
N GLY A 22 -64.58 -13.18 -1.08
CA GLY A 22 -63.84 -12.48 -2.14
C GLY A 22 -64.31 -12.87 -3.55
N ASP A 23 -64.21 -11.91 -4.48
CA ASP A 23 -64.66 -12.02 -5.88
C ASP A 23 -63.51 -12.27 -6.88
N ILE A 24 -62.26 -12.35 -6.40
CA ILE A 24 -61.07 -12.71 -7.18
C ILE A 24 -60.06 -13.49 -6.35
N THR A 25 -59.46 -14.53 -6.94
CA THR A 25 -58.28 -15.22 -6.41
C THR A 25 -57.05 -14.79 -7.21
N ILE A 26 -56.09 -14.14 -6.56
CA ILE A 26 -54.81 -13.78 -7.19
C ILE A 26 -53.76 -14.81 -6.77
N TYR A 27 -53.16 -15.49 -7.75
CA TYR A 27 -52.02 -16.37 -7.56
C TYR A 27 -50.74 -15.56 -7.73
N VAL A 28 -49.94 -15.47 -6.68
CA VAL A 28 -48.63 -14.80 -6.68
C VAL A 28 -47.57 -15.87 -6.57
N ASP A 29 -46.82 -16.10 -7.65
CA ASP A 29 -45.79 -17.14 -7.72
C ASP A 29 -46.32 -18.52 -7.25
N GLY A 30 -47.54 -18.84 -7.68
CA GLY A 30 -48.28 -20.07 -7.33
C GLY A 30 -49.10 -20.01 -6.02
N HIS A 31 -48.90 -19.00 -5.15
CA HIS A 31 -49.61 -18.90 -3.87
C HIS A 31 -50.94 -18.13 -3.98
N PRO A 32 -52.08 -18.72 -3.56
CA PRO A 32 -53.41 -18.10 -3.72
C PRO A 32 -53.78 -17.12 -2.60
N PHE A 33 -54.20 -15.93 -3.02
CA PHE A 33 -54.80 -14.88 -2.18
C PHE A 33 -56.25 -14.63 -2.61
N LEU A 34 -57.20 -14.86 -1.71
CA LEU A 34 -58.61 -14.54 -1.93
C LEU A 34 -58.88 -13.08 -1.54
N LEU A 35 -59.25 -12.25 -2.51
CA LEU A 35 -59.32 -10.79 -2.39
C LEU A 35 -60.58 -10.23 -3.09
N HIS A 36 -60.71 -8.90 -3.08
CA HIS A 36 -61.78 -8.15 -3.72
C HIS A 36 -61.22 -7.30 -4.88
N LYS A 37 -61.88 -7.30 -6.04
CA LYS A 37 -61.48 -6.53 -7.23
C LYS A 37 -61.44 -5.03 -6.96
N PHE A 38 -62.46 -4.48 -6.30
CA PHE A 38 -62.63 -3.02 -6.16
C PHE A 38 -61.48 -2.32 -5.39
N PRO A 39 -61.05 -2.76 -4.19
CA PRO A 39 -59.90 -2.16 -3.49
C PRO A 39 -58.61 -2.23 -4.31
N LEU A 40 -58.39 -3.32 -5.04
CA LEU A 40 -57.19 -3.53 -5.85
C LEU A 40 -57.18 -2.63 -7.09
N MET A 41 -58.26 -2.64 -7.89
CA MET A 41 -58.33 -1.84 -9.12
C MET A 41 -58.29 -0.33 -8.89
N THR A 42 -58.67 0.13 -7.69
CA THR A 42 -58.59 1.56 -7.31
C THR A 42 -57.15 2.04 -7.10
N ARG A 43 -56.22 1.15 -6.70
CA ARG A 43 -54.84 1.53 -6.30
C ARG A 43 -53.73 0.86 -7.10
N CYS A 44 -54.00 -0.24 -7.78
CA CYS A 44 -53.03 -1.02 -8.55
C CYS A 44 -53.35 -0.98 -10.04
N GLY A 45 -52.55 -0.22 -10.79
CA GLY A 45 -52.72 -0.07 -12.23
C GLY A 45 -52.57 -1.36 -13.02
N ARG A 46 -51.62 -2.22 -12.63
CA ARG A 46 -51.39 -3.50 -13.32
C ARG A 46 -52.56 -4.46 -13.17
N ILE A 47 -53.11 -4.61 -11.96
CA ILE A 47 -54.30 -5.45 -11.73
C ILE A 47 -55.52 -4.86 -12.45
N ARG A 48 -55.71 -3.52 -12.42
CA ARG A 48 -56.78 -2.85 -13.18
C ARG A 48 -56.67 -3.12 -14.68
N ARG A 49 -55.46 -3.03 -15.25
CA ARG A 49 -55.18 -3.30 -16.67
C ARG A 49 -55.49 -4.76 -17.02
N LEU A 50 -54.91 -5.72 -16.28
CA LEU A 50 -55.12 -7.16 -16.50
C LEU A 50 -56.59 -7.59 -16.37
N ILE A 51 -57.36 -7.00 -15.45
CA ILE A 51 -58.81 -7.26 -15.34
C ILE A 51 -59.57 -6.63 -16.50
N SER A 52 -59.20 -5.42 -16.95
CA SER A 52 -59.88 -4.71 -18.04
C SER A 52 -59.61 -5.31 -19.43
N GLU A 53 -58.43 -5.90 -19.62
CA GLU A 53 -58.02 -6.60 -20.86
C GLU A 53 -58.54 -8.04 -20.92
N SER A 54 -59.13 -8.55 -19.84
CA SER A 54 -59.76 -9.88 -19.78
C SER A 54 -60.94 -9.99 -20.75
N ARG A 55 -60.96 -11.08 -21.53
CA ARG A 55 -62.13 -11.47 -22.34
C ARG A 55 -63.25 -12.09 -21.51
N ASP A 56 -62.98 -12.48 -20.27
CA ASP A 56 -63.96 -13.00 -19.32
C ASP A 56 -64.44 -11.86 -18.38
N PRO A 57 -65.71 -11.41 -18.48
CA PRO A 57 -66.26 -10.41 -17.57
C PRO A 57 -66.40 -10.93 -16.12
N ASN A 58 -66.41 -12.25 -15.92
CA ASN A 58 -66.51 -12.91 -14.63
C ASN A 58 -65.17 -13.44 -14.11
N LEU A 59 -64.04 -12.90 -14.61
CA LEU A 59 -62.68 -13.33 -14.26
C LEU A 59 -62.53 -13.50 -12.74
N SER A 60 -62.44 -14.75 -12.29
CA SER A 60 -62.38 -15.12 -10.87
C SER A 60 -60.97 -15.49 -10.41
N LYS A 61 -60.01 -15.58 -11.35
CA LYS A 61 -58.62 -15.93 -11.12
C LYS A 61 -57.70 -15.03 -11.92
N LEU A 62 -56.62 -14.58 -11.30
CA LEU A 62 -55.53 -13.83 -11.93
C LEU A 62 -54.19 -14.39 -11.46
N GLU A 63 -53.17 -14.35 -12.30
CA GLU A 63 -51.83 -14.81 -11.97
C GLU A 63 -50.82 -13.66 -12.10
N LEU A 64 -49.94 -13.52 -11.11
CA LEU A 64 -48.81 -12.61 -11.08
C LEU A 64 -47.56 -13.46 -10.86
N GLN A 65 -46.59 -13.31 -11.76
CA GLN A 65 -45.34 -14.08 -11.79
C GLN A 65 -44.14 -13.15 -11.60
N ASN A 66 -43.11 -13.64 -10.93
CA ASN A 66 -41.88 -12.93 -10.60
C ASN A 66 -42.17 -11.64 -9.82
N VAL A 67 -42.99 -11.75 -8.76
CA VAL A 67 -43.33 -10.57 -7.95
C VAL A 67 -42.14 -10.21 -7.06
N PRO A 68 -41.62 -8.96 -7.11
CA PRO A 68 -40.45 -8.56 -6.32
C PRO A 68 -40.76 -8.64 -4.82
N GLY A 69 -39.88 -9.29 -4.06
CA GLY A 69 -40.11 -9.61 -2.64
C GLY A 69 -41.18 -10.68 -2.39
N GLY A 70 -41.74 -11.26 -3.46
CA GLY A 70 -42.68 -12.36 -3.44
C GLY A 70 -43.98 -12.09 -2.68
N THR A 71 -44.54 -13.16 -2.13
CA THR A 71 -45.86 -13.16 -1.50
C THR A 71 -45.98 -12.23 -0.29
N ALA A 72 -44.89 -11.98 0.44
CA ALA A 72 -44.90 -11.14 1.64
C ALA A 72 -45.06 -9.65 1.27
N SER A 73 -44.33 -9.21 0.25
CA SER A 73 -44.42 -7.84 -0.28
C SER A 73 -45.75 -7.59 -0.97
N PHE A 74 -46.25 -8.56 -1.74
CA PHE A 74 -47.61 -8.50 -2.27
C PHE A 74 -48.67 -8.44 -1.16
N GLU A 75 -48.53 -9.22 -0.08
CA GLU A 75 -49.46 -9.17 1.04
C GLU A 75 -49.54 -7.75 1.61
N LEU A 76 -48.40 -7.08 1.87
CA LEU A 76 -48.39 -5.69 2.34
C LEU A 76 -48.99 -4.70 1.34
N ALA A 77 -48.70 -4.83 0.04
CA ALA A 77 -49.32 -4.03 -1.00
C ALA A 77 -50.85 -4.24 -1.06
N ALA A 78 -51.33 -5.48 -0.86
CA ALA A 78 -52.76 -5.76 -0.73
C ALA A 78 -53.34 -5.16 0.57
N LYS A 79 -52.61 -5.18 1.70
CA LYS A 79 -53.02 -4.48 2.94
C LYS A 79 -53.18 -2.98 2.69
N PHE A 80 -52.25 -2.37 1.96
CA PHE A 80 -52.35 -0.98 1.52
C PHE A 80 -53.60 -0.75 0.67
N CYS A 81 -53.89 -1.61 -0.30
CA CYS A 81 -55.08 -1.48 -1.14
C CYS A 81 -56.41 -1.47 -0.35
N TYR A 82 -56.45 -2.18 0.78
CA TYR A 82 -57.61 -2.24 1.67
C TYR A 82 -57.66 -1.11 2.72
N GLY A 83 -56.73 -0.14 2.66
CA GLY A 83 -56.65 0.95 3.64
C GLY A 83 -56.17 0.51 5.02
N SER A 84 -55.52 -0.67 5.12
CA SER A 84 -54.88 -1.08 6.38
C SER A 84 -53.60 -0.30 6.61
N ASN A 85 -53.43 0.26 7.81
CA ASN A 85 -52.20 0.92 8.21
C ASN A 85 -51.14 -0.12 8.58
N PHE A 86 -49.93 0.05 8.05
CA PHE A 86 -48.71 -0.63 8.49
C PHE A 86 -47.54 0.37 8.41
N GLU A 87 -46.47 0.07 9.12
CA GLU A 87 -45.28 0.93 9.16
C GLU A 87 -44.33 0.63 7.98
N ILE A 88 -43.91 1.68 7.28
CA ILE A 88 -42.79 1.62 6.32
C ILE A 88 -41.51 1.78 7.14
N THR A 89 -40.62 0.78 7.07
CA THR A 89 -39.39 0.70 7.84
C THR A 89 -38.20 0.44 6.90
N PRO A 90 -36.94 0.69 7.32
CA PRO A 90 -35.78 0.43 6.47
C PRO A 90 -35.65 -1.04 6.07
N ALA A 91 -36.21 -1.97 6.86
CA ALA A 91 -36.20 -3.40 6.58
C ALA A 91 -37.24 -3.84 5.52
N ASN A 92 -38.29 -3.06 5.26
CA ASN A 92 -39.34 -3.44 4.30
C ASN A 92 -39.47 -2.49 3.09
N VAL A 93 -38.90 -1.29 3.15
CA VAL A 93 -39.13 -0.25 2.13
C VAL A 93 -38.60 -0.64 0.73
N SER A 94 -37.46 -1.33 0.62
CA SER A 94 -36.93 -1.77 -0.69
C SER A 94 -37.92 -2.66 -1.44
N HIS A 95 -38.44 -3.66 -0.71
CA HIS A 95 -39.40 -4.63 -1.20
C HIS A 95 -40.75 -3.97 -1.52
N LEU A 96 -41.22 -3.07 -0.63
CA LEU A 96 -42.45 -2.31 -0.82
C LEU A 96 -42.40 -1.39 -2.04
N HIS A 97 -41.27 -0.68 -2.23
CA HIS A 97 -41.07 0.22 -3.35
C HIS A 97 -41.04 -0.58 -4.68
N CYS A 98 -40.27 -1.68 -4.72
CA CYS A 98 -40.22 -2.54 -5.90
C CYS A 98 -41.59 -3.17 -6.25
N VAL A 99 -42.34 -3.69 -5.26
CA VAL A 99 -43.68 -4.25 -5.54
C VAL A 99 -44.70 -3.17 -5.92
N ALA A 100 -44.61 -1.96 -5.37
CA ALA A 100 -45.44 -0.84 -5.76
C ALA A 100 -45.19 -0.44 -7.22
N HIS A 101 -43.92 -0.40 -7.66
CA HIS A 101 -43.55 -0.19 -9.05
C HIS A 101 -44.04 -1.34 -9.95
N TYR A 102 -43.80 -2.61 -9.58
CA TYR A 102 -44.28 -3.77 -10.35
C TYR A 102 -45.81 -3.78 -10.55
N LEU A 103 -46.56 -3.28 -9.58
CA LEU A 103 -48.02 -3.22 -9.56
C LEU A 103 -48.60 -1.93 -10.20
N ASP A 104 -47.79 -1.03 -10.73
CA ASP A 104 -48.19 0.31 -11.19
C ASP A 104 -49.02 1.07 -10.12
N MET A 105 -48.52 1.14 -8.88
CA MET A 105 -49.18 1.86 -7.76
C MET A 105 -48.79 3.33 -7.71
N SER A 106 -48.97 4.03 -8.84
CA SER A 106 -48.68 5.46 -9.04
C SER A 106 -49.84 6.37 -8.63
N GLU A 107 -49.58 7.69 -8.64
CA GLU A 107 -50.58 8.71 -8.32
C GLU A 107 -51.69 8.84 -9.39
N ASP A 108 -51.50 8.28 -10.59
CA ASP A 108 -52.52 8.19 -11.65
C ASP A 108 -53.78 7.41 -11.23
N TYR A 109 -53.66 6.59 -10.19
CA TYR A 109 -54.74 5.76 -9.64
C TYR A 109 -55.33 6.33 -8.34
N GLN A 110 -54.48 6.90 -7.49
CA GLN A 110 -54.89 7.58 -6.26
C GLN A 110 -53.80 8.52 -5.74
N GLU A 111 -54.18 9.67 -5.19
CA GLU A 111 -53.26 10.53 -4.42
C GLU A 111 -52.62 9.77 -3.23
N GLU A 112 -51.35 10.09 -2.93
CA GLU A 112 -50.50 9.41 -1.94
C GLU A 112 -50.45 7.87 -2.09
N ASN A 113 -50.38 7.35 -3.32
CA ASN A 113 -50.25 5.91 -3.55
C ASN A 113 -48.89 5.36 -3.07
N LEU A 114 -48.75 4.03 -3.04
CA LEU A 114 -47.64 3.35 -2.38
C LEU A 114 -46.26 3.70 -2.96
N ILE A 115 -46.15 3.99 -4.26
CA ILE A 115 -44.89 4.51 -4.85
C ILE A 115 -44.51 5.84 -4.20
N SER A 116 -45.41 6.83 -4.23
CA SER A 116 -45.20 8.17 -3.65
C SER A 116 -44.83 8.11 -2.16
N ARG A 117 -45.55 7.30 -1.37
CA ARG A 117 -45.27 7.13 0.06
C ARG A 117 -43.93 6.46 0.37
N THR A 118 -43.54 5.43 -0.39
CA THR A 118 -42.22 4.80 -0.20
C THR A 118 -41.08 5.72 -0.65
N GLU A 119 -41.29 6.47 -1.73
CA GLU A 119 -40.34 7.44 -2.28
C GLU A 119 -40.09 8.63 -1.33
N THR A 120 -41.12 9.19 -0.70
CA THR A 120 -40.94 10.22 0.34
C THR A 120 -40.14 9.69 1.53
N TYR A 121 -40.45 8.49 2.02
CA TYR A 121 -39.71 7.87 3.12
C TYR A 121 -38.23 7.60 2.76
N LEU A 122 -37.97 7.16 1.53
CA LEU A 122 -36.61 6.97 1.01
C LEU A 122 -35.83 8.30 1.00
N ASN A 123 -36.40 9.36 0.44
CA ASN A 123 -35.73 10.65 0.30
C ASN A 123 -35.54 11.43 1.61
N GLU A 124 -36.53 11.41 2.51
CA GLU A 124 -36.51 12.20 3.74
C GLU A 124 -35.77 11.49 4.89
N ILE A 125 -35.81 10.15 4.96
CA ILE A 125 -35.33 9.39 6.13
C ILE A 125 -34.19 8.42 5.78
N ILE A 126 -34.31 7.64 4.70
CA ILE A 126 -33.29 6.64 4.35
C ILE A 126 -32.03 7.31 3.82
N PHE A 127 -32.14 8.10 2.75
CA PHE A 127 -30.97 8.69 2.07
C PHE A 127 -30.28 9.82 2.86
N LYS A 128 -30.74 10.11 4.08
CA LYS A 128 -30.11 11.01 5.06
C LYS A 128 -29.33 10.28 6.16
N SER A 129 -29.19 8.97 6.05
CA SER A 129 -28.49 8.12 7.02
C SER A 129 -27.73 7.00 6.29
N LEU A 130 -26.44 6.86 6.59
CA LEU A 130 -25.59 5.80 6.04
C LEU A 130 -26.13 4.42 6.45
N GLU A 131 -26.39 4.21 7.74
CA GLU A 131 -26.89 2.96 8.33
C GLU A 131 -28.18 2.50 7.65
N LYS A 132 -29.16 3.40 7.51
CA LYS A 132 -30.45 3.09 6.89
C LYS A 132 -30.31 2.83 5.39
N SER A 133 -29.48 3.61 4.69
CA SER A 133 -29.22 3.39 3.26
C SER A 133 -28.53 2.06 3.00
N LEU A 134 -27.65 1.64 3.90
CA LEU A 134 -26.99 0.34 3.89
C LEU A 134 -27.98 -0.80 4.16
N GLN A 135 -28.86 -0.65 5.16
CA GLN A 135 -29.91 -1.64 5.45
C GLN A 135 -30.86 -1.83 4.26
N VAL A 136 -31.24 -0.74 3.58
CA VAL A 136 -32.07 -0.80 2.35
C VAL A 136 -31.31 -1.43 1.18
N LEU A 137 -30.00 -1.17 1.04
CA LEU A 137 -29.15 -1.81 0.03
C LEU A 137 -29.05 -3.33 0.23
N CYS A 138 -28.80 -3.80 1.46
CA CYS A 138 -28.88 -5.23 1.80
C CYS A 138 -30.28 -5.79 1.53
N GLY A 139 -31.33 -5.00 1.81
CA GLY A 139 -32.71 -5.32 1.48
C GLY A 139 -33.05 -5.30 -0.02
N CYS A 140 -32.13 -4.96 -0.92
CA CYS A 140 -32.33 -5.06 -2.37
C CYS A 140 -31.88 -6.40 -2.95
N GLU A 141 -31.23 -7.27 -2.16
CA GLU A 141 -30.78 -8.58 -2.63
C GLU A 141 -31.96 -9.45 -3.09
N GLY A 142 -31.95 -9.87 -4.36
CA GLY A 142 -33.01 -10.69 -4.94
C GLY A 142 -34.21 -9.89 -5.48
N LEU A 143 -34.07 -8.56 -5.61
CA LEU A 143 -35.04 -7.69 -6.29
C LEU A 143 -34.61 -7.33 -7.73
N ASP A 144 -33.53 -7.94 -8.22
CA ASP A 144 -32.96 -7.74 -9.56
C ASP A 144 -33.87 -8.30 -10.68
N PRO A 145 -33.93 -7.66 -11.87
CA PRO A 145 -33.28 -6.39 -12.22
C PRO A 145 -34.05 -5.15 -11.73
N LEU A 146 -35.28 -5.30 -11.23
CA LEU A 146 -36.20 -4.20 -11.01
C LEU A 146 -35.66 -3.12 -10.04
N ALA A 147 -34.93 -3.51 -9.00
CA ALA A 147 -34.32 -2.56 -8.06
C ALA A 147 -33.19 -1.70 -8.67
N GLU A 148 -32.53 -2.18 -9.72
CA GLU A 148 -31.60 -1.39 -10.54
C GLU A 148 -32.36 -0.54 -11.56
N ASP A 149 -33.38 -1.09 -12.23
CA ASP A 149 -34.17 -0.39 -13.25
C ASP A 149 -34.88 0.86 -12.70
N ILE A 150 -35.37 0.80 -11.46
CA ILE A 150 -35.97 1.96 -10.76
C ILE A 150 -34.92 2.85 -10.07
N GLY A 151 -33.63 2.53 -10.18
CA GLY A 151 -32.52 3.29 -9.61
C GLY A 151 -32.37 3.22 -8.09
N LEU A 152 -33.09 2.34 -7.38
CA LEU A 152 -33.06 2.25 -5.92
C LEU A 152 -31.65 1.91 -5.41
N VAL A 153 -31.00 0.91 -6.00
CA VAL A 153 -29.64 0.47 -5.64
C VAL A 153 -28.62 1.60 -5.82
N GLY A 154 -28.68 2.30 -6.97
CA GLY A 154 -27.81 3.44 -7.26
C GLY A 154 -27.92 4.56 -6.21
N ARG A 155 -29.15 4.95 -5.85
CA ARG A 155 -29.41 5.99 -4.84
C ARG A 155 -28.93 5.59 -3.44
N CYS A 156 -29.08 4.32 -3.05
CA CYS A 156 -28.50 3.81 -1.80
C CYS A 156 -26.96 3.94 -1.81
N ILE A 157 -26.30 3.54 -2.89
CA ILE A 157 -24.83 3.57 -3.04
C ILE A 157 -24.29 5.02 -3.04
N GLU A 158 -24.99 5.95 -3.68
CA GLU A 158 -24.64 7.37 -3.68
C GLU A 158 -24.86 8.00 -2.30
N SER A 159 -25.96 7.66 -1.63
CA SER A 159 -26.25 8.15 -0.28
C SER A 159 -25.26 7.64 0.77
N ILE A 160 -24.87 6.36 0.73
CA ILE A 160 -23.84 5.80 1.61
C ILE A 160 -22.53 6.58 1.45
N ALA A 161 -22.10 6.82 0.20
CA ALA A 161 -20.88 7.55 -0.10
C ALA A 161 -20.94 9.02 0.34
N PHE A 162 -22.05 9.70 0.06
CA PHE A 162 -22.26 11.11 0.44
C PHE A 162 -22.27 11.29 1.96
N ASN A 163 -23.01 10.45 2.69
CA ASN A 163 -23.07 10.54 4.15
C ASN A 163 -21.70 10.20 4.78
N ALA A 164 -21.00 9.17 4.31
CA ALA A 164 -19.64 8.85 4.77
C ALA A 164 -18.65 10.00 4.56
N SER A 165 -18.65 10.61 3.36
CA SER A 165 -17.78 11.77 3.08
C SER A 165 -18.13 12.97 3.97
N THR A 166 -19.42 13.20 4.24
CA THR A 166 -19.90 14.28 5.10
C THR A 166 -19.52 14.07 6.55
N GLU A 167 -19.68 12.85 7.10
CA GLU A 167 -19.25 12.50 8.46
C GLU A 167 -17.73 12.68 8.64
N GLN A 168 -16.92 12.32 7.64
CA GLN A 168 -15.47 12.52 7.69
C GLN A 168 -15.06 14.01 7.63
N LEU A 169 -15.78 14.83 6.87
CA LEU A 169 -15.56 16.28 6.85
C LEU A 169 -15.95 16.94 8.18
N VAL A 170 -17.12 16.59 8.74
CA VAL A 170 -17.60 17.15 10.02
C VAL A 170 -16.67 16.76 11.18
N SER A 171 -16.28 15.49 11.27
CA SER A 171 -15.33 15.02 12.30
C SER A 171 -13.92 15.63 12.12
N GLY A 172 -13.44 15.80 10.89
CA GLY A 172 -12.19 16.48 10.59
C GLY A 172 -12.18 17.95 11.01
N LEU A 173 -13.28 18.68 10.78
CA LEU A 173 -13.42 20.08 11.19
C LEU A 173 -13.51 20.23 12.72
N ALA A 174 -14.30 19.40 13.39
CA ALA A 174 -14.40 19.39 14.86
C ALA A 174 -13.04 19.13 15.54
N HIS A 175 -12.15 18.37 14.88
CA HIS A 175 -10.79 18.12 15.35
C HIS A 175 -9.86 19.35 15.24
N LEU A 176 -10.05 20.22 14.23
CA LEU A 176 -9.32 21.49 14.12
C LEU A 176 -9.71 22.47 15.23
N GLU A 177 -10.98 22.51 15.62
CA GLU A 177 -11.48 23.43 16.66
C GLU A 177 -10.98 23.06 18.07
N TYR A 178 -10.55 21.81 18.29
CA TYR A 178 -10.20 21.28 19.61
C TYR A 178 -8.70 20.96 19.81
N HIS A 179 -7.81 21.45 18.95
CA HIS A 179 -6.38 21.12 19.00
C HIS A 179 -5.43 22.28 19.30
N THR A 180 -5.60 22.81 20.52
CA THR A 180 -4.46 22.95 21.43
C THR A 180 -4.35 21.69 22.31
N GLU A 181 -3.18 21.03 22.31
CA GLU A 181 -2.78 19.98 23.27
C GLU A 181 -3.51 18.62 23.25
N SER A 182 -3.07 17.66 22.40
CA SER A 182 -2.73 16.27 22.79
C SER A 182 -2.51 15.37 21.57
N ASN A 183 -1.26 14.97 21.32
CA ASN A 183 -0.88 14.16 20.15
C ASN A 183 -1.12 12.64 20.36
N ARG A 184 -2.24 12.26 21.00
CA ARG A 184 -2.47 10.89 21.54
C ARG A 184 -3.82 10.24 21.25
N SER A 185 -4.64 10.77 20.33
CA SER A 185 -5.84 10.06 19.86
C SER A 185 -6.15 10.28 18.37
N ARG A 186 -5.23 9.84 17.49
CA ARG A 186 -5.52 9.63 16.05
C ARG A 186 -6.42 8.41 15.79
N THR A 187 -6.85 7.72 16.85
CA THR A 187 -7.70 6.53 16.88
C THR A 187 -9.10 6.81 17.42
N CYS A 188 -9.47 8.08 17.65
CA CYS A 188 -10.84 8.43 17.96
C CYS A 188 -11.66 8.45 16.67
N TYR A 189 -12.82 7.79 16.68
CA TYR A 189 -13.66 7.49 15.50
C TYR A 189 -12.98 6.55 14.50
N GLN A 190 -12.87 5.27 14.91
CA GLN A 190 -12.92 4.16 13.96
C GLN A 190 -14.16 4.37 13.09
N ASP A 191 -13.96 4.37 11.77
CA ASP A 191 -15.03 4.51 10.78
C ASP A 191 -16.03 3.35 10.98
N TRP A 192 -17.10 3.58 11.73
CA TRP A 192 -18.03 2.53 12.20
C TRP A 192 -18.61 1.69 11.06
N TRP A 193 -18.85 2.34 9.92
CA TRP A 193 -19.29 1.74 8.67
C TRP A 193 -18.32 0.69 8.11
N VAL A 194 -17.05 0.64 8.53
CA VAL A 194 -16.08 -0.40 8.14
C VAL A 194 -16.57 -1.80 8.50
N GLU A 195 -17.22 -1.93 9.66
CA GLU A 195 -17.78 -3.20 10.13
C GLU A 195 -19.07 -3.52 9.38
N ASP A 196 -19.99 -2.57 9.28
CA ASP A 196 -21.29 -2.80 8.63
C ASP A 196 -21.19 -3.04 7.11
N LEU A 197 -20.25 -2.38 6.41
CA LEU A 197 -20.01 -2.64 4.98
C LEU A 197 -19.51 -4.08 4.71
N SER A 198 -18.96 -4.78 5.69
CA SER A 198 -18.52 -6.18 5.53
C SER A 198 -19.67 -7.17 5.33
N VAL A 199 -20.91 -6.77 5.65
CA VAL A 199 -22.12 -7.58 5.44
C VAL A 199 -22.52 -7.63 3.95
N LEU A 200 -22.09 -6.65 3.13
CA LEU A 200 -22.46 -6.56 1.72
C LEU A 200 -21.89 -7.70 0.87
N LYS A 201 -22.68 -8.20 -0.07
CA LYS A 201 -22.18 -8.97 -1.22
C LYS A 201 -21.10 -8.17 -1.97
N VAL A 202 -20.09 -8.89 -2.46
CA VAL A 202 -18.88 -8.33 -3.10
C VAL A 202 -19.19 -7.32 -4.22
N GLU A 203 -20.23 -7.56 -5.03
CA GLU A 203 -20.65 -6.65 -6.11
C GLU A 203 -21.15 -5.29 -5.59
N TYR A 204 -21.96 -5.30 -4.52
CA TYR A 204 -22.41 -4.07 -3.87
C TYR A 204 -21.27 -3.40 -3.11
N TYR A 205 -20.45 -4.17 -2.40
CA TYR A 205 -19.25 -3.65 -1.72
C TYR A 205 -18.32 -2.91 -2.71
N LYS A 206 -18.01 -3.53 -3.87
CA LYS A 206 -17.21 -2.93 -4.94
C LYS A 206 -17.78 -1.59 -5.41
N ARG A 207 -19.09 -1.53 -5.67
CA ARG A 207 -19.78 -0.30 -6.11
C ARG A 207 -19.83 0.77 -5.02
N VAL A 208 -20.04 0.39 -3.76
CA VAL A 208 -19.99 1.30 -2.60
C VAL A 208 -18.60 1.90 -2.45
N ILE A 209 -17.53 1.11 -2.41
CA ILE A 209 -16.15 1.62 -2.32
C ILE A 209 -15.81 2.51 -3.53
N GLY A 210 -16.21 2.11 -4.75
CA GLY A 210 -16.07 2.93 -5.95
C GLY A 210 -16.85 4.24 -5.93
N SER A 211 -17.95 4.31 -5.16
CA SER A 211 -18.73 5.54 -4.91
C SER A 211 -18.09 6.41 -3.85
N MET A 212 -17.68 5.82 -2.72
CA MET A 212 -16.99 6.49 -1.60
C MET A 212 -15.70 7.18 -2.07
N ARG A 213 -14.91 6.52 -2.92
CA ARG A 213 -13.72 7.12 -3.55
C ARG A 213 -14.05 8.36 -4.37
N ARG A 214 -15.13 8.32 -5.18
CA ARG A 214 -15.59 9.47 -5.99
C ARG A 214 -16.17 10.60 -5.12
N ALA A 215 -16.76 10.27 -3.98
CA ALA A 215 -17.25 11.23 -2.98
C ALA A 215 -16.13 11.85 -2.12
N GLY A 216 -14.88 11.39 -2.23
CA GLY A 216 -13.74 11.95 -1.50
C GLY A 216 -13.55 11.39 -0.09
N VAL A 217 -14.10 10.21 0.23
CA VAL A 217 -13.77 9.48 1.47
C VAL A 217 -12.26 9.18 1.49
N ARG A 218 -11.63 9.33 2.67
CA ARG A 218 -10.16 9.18 2.82
C ARG A 218 -9.67 7.79 2.40
N THR A 219 -8.58 7.75 1.63
CA THR A 219 -7.87 6.51 1.23
C THR A 219 -7.59 5.59 2.41
N ASP A 220 -7.09 6.10 3.54
CA ASP A 220 -6.77 5.25 4.70
C ASP A 220 -8.02 4.54 5.26
N SER A 221 -9.19 5.19 5.25
CA SER A 221 -10.46 4.60 5.64
C SER A 221 -10.97 3.56 4.64
N ILE A 222 -10.79 3.83 3.33
CA ILE A 222 -11.10 2.88 2.26
C ILE A 222 -10.23 1.62 2.40
N ILE A 223 -8.92 1.78 2.62
CA ILE A 223 -7.99 0.66 2.83
C ILE A 223 -8.37 -0.13 4.09
N ASN A 224 -8.67 0.53 5.21
CA ASN A 224 -9.15 -0.13 6.42
C ASN A 224 -10.43 -0.94 6.17
N SER A 225 -11.37 -0.40 5.38
CA SER A 225 -12.57 -1.15 4.97
C SER A 225 -12.22 -2.38 4.13
N ILE A 226 -11.35 -2.25 3.13
CA ILE A 226 -10.95 -3.36 2.26
C ILE A 226 -10.22 -4.45 3.07
N MET A 227 -9.36 -4.05 4.00
CA MET A 227 -8.68 -4.97 4.92
C MET A 227 -9.67 -5.70 5.85
N HIS A 228 -10.64 -4.98 6.41
CA HIS A 228 -11.67 -5.58 7.25
C HIS A 228 -12.59 -6.53 6.45
N TYR A 229 -12.98 -6.16 5.23
CA TYR A 229 -13.75 -7.00 4.32
C TYR A 229 -12.98 -8.29 3.98
N ALA A 230 -11.67 -8.20 3.71
CA ALA A 230 -10.82 -9.35 3.49
C ALA A 230 -10.79 -10.27 4.72
N GLN A 231 -10.53 -9.73 5.92
CA GLN A 231 -10.43 -10.50 7.17
C GLN A 231 -11.75 -11.20 7.58
N THR A 232 -12.89 -10.57 7.28
CA THR A 232 -14.22 -11.12 7.56
C THR A 232 -14.64 -12.16 6.53
N SER A 233 -14.34 -11.95 5.25
CA SER A 233 -14.84 -12.75 4.13
C SER A 233 -13.91 -13.88 3.67
N LEU A 234 -12.59 -13.74 3.86
CA LEU A 234 -11.55 -14.69 3.44
C LEU A 234 -11.02 -15.52 4.61
N LYS A 235 -11.88 -15.88 5.58
CA LYS A 235 -11.47 -16.77 6.68
C LYS A 235 -10.95 -18.10 6.13
N PRO A 236 -9.88 -18.67 6.71
CA PRO A 236 -9.37 -19.97 6.31
C PRO A 236 -10.47 -21.02 6.36
N ILE A 237 -10.41 -22.00 5.46
CA ILE A 237 -11.25 -23.19 5.54
C ILE A 237 -10.67 -24.06 6.68
N GLU A 238 -10.95 -23.68 7.93
CA GLU A 238 -10.64 -24.47 9.12
C GLU A 238 -11.42 -25.79 9.09
N SER A 239 -10.85 -26.78 8.40
CA SER A 239 -11.09 -28.23 8.51
C SER A 239 -12.45 -28.64 9.10
N GLN A 240 -13.54 -28.15 8.51
CA GLN A 240 -14.88 -28.59 8.86
C GLN A 240 -15.14 -29.87 8.09
N GLU A 241 -15.50 -30.95 8.80
CA GLU A 241 -15.80 -32.28 8.23
C GLU A 241 -17.09 -32.26 7.39
N CYS A 242 -17.08 -31.51 6.30
CA CYS A 242 -18.15 -31.38 5.34
C CYS A 242 -17.78 -32.18 4.08
N ASN A 243 -18.38 -33.36 3.95
CA ASN A 243 -18.37 -34.12 2.71
C ASN A 243 -18.90 -33.28 1.53
N VAL A 244 -18.57 -33.73 0.31
CA VAL A 244 -18.96 -33.19 -1.01
C VAL A 244 -17.99 -32.13 -1.57
N TRP A 245 -17.12 -32.58 -2.48
CA TRP A 245 -16.13 -31.76 -3.20
C TRP A 245 -16.77 -30.63 -4.04
N GLU A 246 -18.05 -30.75 -4.42
CA GLU A 246 -18.80 -29.69 -5.13
C GLU A 246 -19.04 -28.44 -4.26
N MET A 247 -19.28 -28.61 -2.96
CA MET A 247 -19.50 -27.48 -2.04
C MET A 247 -18.19 -26.73 -1.78
N GLY A 248 -17.07 -27.45 -1.69
CA GLY A 248 -15.73 -26.87 -1.62
C GLY A 248 -15.38 -26.03 -2.84
N SER A 249 -15.71 -26.51 -4.05
CA SER A 249 -15.52 -25.76 -5.30
C SER A 249 -16.30 -24.43 -5.28
N LEU A 250 -17.58 -24.44 -4.91
CA LEU A 250 -18.41 -23.23 -4.88
C LEU A 250 -17.95 -22.21 -3.82
N ILE A 251 -17.42 -22.67 -2.68
CA ILE A 251 -16.83 -21.80 -1.66
C ILE A 251 -15.53 -21.17 -2.19
N SER A 252 -14.67 -21.98 -2.82
CA SER A 252 -13.44 -21.53 -3.46
C SER A 252 -13.72 -20.51 -4.57
N ASP A 253 -14.71 -20.75 -5.43
CA ASP A 253 -15.13 -19.81 -6.48
C ASP A 253 -15.61 -18.46 -5.92
N LYS A 254 -16.37 -18.49 -4.82
CA LYS A 254 -16.81 -17.26 -4.12
C LYS A 254 -15.61 -16.52 -3.52
N GLN A 255 -14.70 -17.21 -2.83
CA GLN A 255 -13.50 -16.61 -2.26
C GLN A 255 -12.58 -16.05 -3.35
N ARG A 256 -12.42 -16.76 -4.48
CA ARG A 256 -11.68 -16.33 -5.67
C ARG A 256 -12.25 -15.05 -6.26
N SER A 257 -13.58 -14.95 -6.42
CA SER A 257 -14.25 -13.72 -6.87
C SER A 257 -14.01 -12.54 -5.90
N ILE A 258 -13.99 -12.80 -4.59
CA ILE A 258 -13.68 -11.81 -3.56
C ILE A 258 -12.22 -11.36 -3.66
N VAL A 259 -11.26 -12.27 -3.74
CA VAL A 259 -9.84 -11.94 -3.89
C VAL A 259 -9.59 -11.08 -5.13
N VAL A 260 -10.11 -11.47 -6.30
CA VAL A 260 -9.98 -10.70 -7.55
C VAL A 260 -10.53 -9.28 -7.38
N THR A 261 -11.72 -9.15 -6.78
CA THR A 261 -12.36 -7.85 -6.56
C THR A 261 -11.60 -6.96 -5.58
N LEU A 262 -11.10 -7.54 -4.47
CA LEU A 262 -10.34 -6.78 -3.48
C LEU A 262 -8.99 -6.33 -4.04
N VAL A 263 -8.30 -7.16 -4.85
CA VAL A 263 -7.07 -6.75 -5.53
C VAL A 263 -7.35 -5.64 -6.54
N GLU A 264 -8.44 -5.71 -7.30
CA GLU A 264 -8.87 -4.62 -8.20
C GLU A 264 -9.11 -3.31 -7.41
N LEU A 265 -9.80 -3.38 -6.27
CA LEU A 265 -10.04 -2.21 -5.40
C LEU A 265 -8.74 -1.65 -4.80
N LEU A 266 -7.81 -2.52 -4.38
CA LEU A 266 -6.49 -2.13 -3.89
C LEU A 266 -5.64 -1.51 -4.99
N SER A 267 -5.78 -1.97 -6.26
CA SER A 267 -4.99 -1.51 -7.41
C SER A 267 -5.08 0.02 -7.63
N LEU A 268 -6.18 0.62 -7.17
CA LEU A 268 -6.50 2.04 -7.26
C LEU A 268 -5.93 2.88 -6.11
N GLU A 269 -5.50 2.26 -5.01
CA GLU A 269 -4.99 2.95 -3.82
C GLU A 269 -3.46 3.06 -3.80
N LYS A 270 -2.96 4.09 -3.11
CA LYS A 270 -1.53 4.37 -2.94
C LYS A 270 -0.85 3.25 -2.14
N LEU A 271 0.19 2.65 -2.72
CA LEU A 271 0.98 1.58 -2.09
C LEU A 271 1.46 1.92 -0.66
N SER A 272 1.84 3.17 -0.40
CA SER A 272 2.38 3.60 0.90
C SER A 272 1.39 3.47 2.08
N SER A 273 0.09 3.38 1.82
CA SER A 273 -0.94 3.25 2.86
C SER A 273 -1.36 1.80 3.12
N ILE A 274 -0.89 0.82 2.33
CA ILE A 274 -1.26 -0.59 2.49
C ILE A 274 -0.12 -1.33 3.24
N PRO A 275 -0.38 -2.04 4.34
CA PRO A 275 0.64 -2.83 5.02
C PRO A 275 1.18 -3.96 4.14
N LEU A 276 2.50 -4.10 4.05
CA LEU A 276 3.15 -5.12 3.21
C LEU A 276 2.76 -6.56 3.61
N SER A 277 2.61 -6.83 4.91
CA SER A 277 2.13 -8.11 5.43
C SER A 277 0.69 -8.44 4.97
N PHE A 278 -0.15 -7.43 4.75
CA PHE A 278 -1.48 -7.63 4.17
C PHE A 278 -1.40 -7.96 2.67
N LEU A 279 -0.48 -7.36 1.91
CA LEU A 279 -0.24 -7.74 0.51
C LEU A 279 0.27 -9.19 0.40
N PHE A 280 1.21 -9.62 1.25
CA PHE A 280 1.65 -11.01 1.32
C PHE A 280 0.53 -11.97 1.74
N GLY A 281 -0.33 -11.57 2.70
CA GLY A 281 -1.54 -12.30 3.06
C GLY A 281 -2.49 -12.48 1.87
N MET A 282 -2.78 -11.41 1.13
CA MET A 282 -3.60 -11.45 -0.08
C MET A 282 -2.97 -12.31 -1.18
N LEU A 283 -1.64 -12.30 -1.35
CA LEU A 283 -0.95 -13.16 -2.31
C LEU A 283 -1.05 -14.64 -1.94
N ARG A 284 -0.88 -14.99 -0.66
CA ARG A 284 -1.08 -16.35 -0.15
C ARG A 284 -2.51 -16.83 -0.38
N MET A 285 -3.51 -16.00 -0.06
CA MET A 285 -4.92 -16.32 -0.38
C MET A 285 -5.15 -16.47 -1.89
N ALA A 286 -4.56 -15.60 -2.73
CA ALA A 286 -4.69 -15.69 -4.19
C ALA A 286 -4.07 -16.97 -4.79
N ILE A 287 -3.02 -17.50 -4.17
CA ILE A 287 -2.42 -18.79 -4.53
C ILE A 287 -3.30 -19.94 -4.02
N GLU A 288 -3.81 -19.87 -2.80
CA GLU A 288 -4.67 -20.90 -2.18
C GLU A 288 -6.00 -21.11 -2.92
N VAL A 289 -6.67 -20.02 -3.32
CA VAL A 289 -7.97 -20.09 -4.05
C VAL A 289 -7.82 -20.24 -5.57
N ASP A 290 -6.62 -20.55 -6.05
CA ASP A 290 -6.26 -20.59 -7.47
C ASP A 290 -6.76 -19.38 -8.29
N ALA A 291 -6.52 -18.17 -7.79
CA ALA A 291 -6.94 -16.93 -8.45
C ALA A 291 -6.22 -16.74 -9.80
N VAL A 292 -6.85 -16.00 -10.73
CA VAL A 292 -6.29 -15.76 -12.07
C VAL A 292 -4.90 -15.13 -12.02
N PHE A 293 -4.07 -15.44 -13.02
CA PHE A 293 -2.64 -15.12 -13.01
C PHE A 293 -2.38 -13.61 -12.92
N GLU A 294 -3.20 -12.81 -13.58
CA GLU A 294 -3.15 -11.34 -13.58
C GLU A 294 -3.31 -10.78 -12.16
N THR A 295 -4.17 -11.38 -11.33
CA THR A 295 -4.38 -10.98 -9.93
C THR A 295 -3.17 -11.27 -9.06
N ARG A 296 -2.46 -12.40 -9.30
CA ARG A 296 -1.21 -12.71 -8.60
C ARG A 296 -0.09 -11.76 -9.03
N ILE A 297 0.05 -11.51 -10.33
CA ILE A 297 1.07 -10.61 -10.89
C ILE A 297 0.91 -9.16 -10.37
N GLU A 298 -0.30 -8.62 -10.24
CA GLU A 298 -0.50 -7.28 -9.65
C GLU A 298 -0.10 -7.23 -8.17
N LEU A 299 -0.37 -8.30 -7.39
CA LEU A 299 0.09 -8.40 -6.00
C LEU A 299 1.62 -8.53 -5.92
N GLU A 300 2.23 -9.41 -6.72
CA GLU A 300 3.68 -9.61 -6.80
C GLU A 300 4.42 -8.33 -7.19
N LYS A 301 3.88 -7.60 -8.17
CA LYS A 301 4.39 -6.29 -8.59
C LYS A 301 4.34 -5.30 -7.43
N ARG A 302 3.20 -5.19 -6.74
CA ARG A 302 3.03 -4.27 -5.61
C ARG A 302 3.95 -4.59 -4.43
N ILE A 303 4.14 -5.88 -4.13
CA ILE A 303 5.10 -6.36 -3.14
C ILE A 303 6.53 -6.02 -3.58
N GLY A 304 6.88 -6.26 -4.84
CA GLY A 304 8.18 -5.92 -5.43
C GLY A 304 8.52 -4.44 -5.27
N LEU A 305 7.57 -3.52 -5.46
CA LEU A 305 7.76 -2.08 -5.28
C LEU A 305 8.15 -1.66 -3.84
N GLN A 306 7.96 -2.53 -2.84
CA GLN A 306 8.24 -2.32 -1.41
C GLN A 306 9.12 -3.42 -0.78
N LEU A 307 9.81 -4.24 -1.60
CA LEU A 307 10.55 -5.42 -1.13
C LEU A 307 11.64 -5.12 -0.08
N ASP A 308 12.16 -3.89 -0.02
CA ASP A 308 13.14 -3.46 0.97
C ASP A 308 12.56 -3.28 2.40
N MET A 309 11.24 -3.45 2.54
CA MET A 309 10.51 -3.44 3.81
C MET A 309 10.00 -4.83 4.21
N ALA A 310 10.23 -5.87 3.38
CA ALA A 310 9.82 -7.24 3.66
C ALA A 310 10.71 -7.91 4.72
N SER A 311 10.13 -8.85 5.46
CA SER A 311 10.86 -9.79 6.30
C SER A 311 11.18 -11.09 5.54
N LEU A 312 12.03 -11.94 6.14
CA LEU A 312 12.32 -13.26 5.60
C LEU A 312 11.07 -14.15 5.58
N ASP A 313 10.29 -14.12 6.68
CA ASP A 313 9.07 -14.92 6.87
C ASP A 313 7.95 -14.57 5.87
N ASP A 314 7.96 -13.35 5.31
CA ASP A 314 7.05 -12.94 4.25
C ASP A 314 7.32 -13.72 2.93
N LEU A 315 8.59 -13.97 2.62
CA LEU A 315 9.05 -14.63 1.39
C LEU A 315 8.92 -16.16 1.42
N LEU A 316 8.75 -16.75 2.60
CA LEU A 316 8.56 -18.19 2.77
C LEU A 316 7.13 -18.62 2.39
N ILE A 317 6.79 -18.42 1.11
CA ILE A 317 5.51 -18.79 0.50
C ILE A 317 5.54 -20.30 0.20
N PRO A 318 4.64 -21.13 0.77
CA PRO A 318 4.59 -22.57 0.48
C PRO A 318 4.20 -22.84 -0.97
N SER A 319 4.78 -23.89 -1.58
CA SER A 319 4.33 -24.40 -2.87
C SER A 319 3.00 -25.15 -2.74
N THR A 320 2.06 -24.93 -3.65
CA THR A 320 0.82 -25.70 -3.77
C THR A 320 0.98 -26.98 -4.60
N GLN A 321 2.08 -27.12 -5.34
CA GLN A 321 2.35 -28.30 -6.17
C GLN A 321 3.21 -29.31 -5.43
N SER A 322 2.65 -30.49 -5.16
CA SER A 322 3.23 -31.54 -4.30
C SER A 322 4.46 -32.26 -4.86
N SER A 323 4.88 -31.93 -6.10
CA SER A 323 6.06 -32.50 -6.77
C SER A 323 7.20 -31.51 -6.99
N ASP A 324 7.05 -30.26 -6.54
CA ASP A 324 8.07 -29.21 -6.65
C ASP A 324 8.69 -28.89 -5.27
N SER A 325 9.61 -27.92 -5.26
CA SER A 325 10.22 -27.33 -4.06
C SER A 325 9.19 -26.99 -2.98
N VAL A 326 9.57 -27.11 -1.70
CA VAL A 326 8.74 -26.80 -0.53
C VAL A 326 8.18 -25.38 -0.59
N TYR A 327 8.95 -24.45 -1.16
CA TYR A 327 8.58 -23.05 -1.34
C TYR A 327 8.30 -22.71 -2.81
N ASP A 328 7.38 -21.77 -3.04
CA ASP A 328 7.15 -21.17 -4.36
C ASP A 328 8.24 -20.14 -4.69
N VAL A 329 9.35 -20.69 -5.17
CA VAL A 329 10.53 -19.96 -5.62
C VAL A 329 10.25 -19.09 -6.85
N ASP A 330 9.29 -19.46 -7.70
CA ASP A 330 9.02 -18.71 -8.93
C ASP A 330 8.26 -17.41 -8.63
N THR A 331 7.37 -17.41 -7.63
CA THR A 331 6.70 -16.20 -7.13
C THR A 331 7.70 -15.23 -6.50
N VAL A 332 8.64 -15.71 -5.67
CA VAL A 332 9.69 -14.83 -5.10
C VAL A 332 10.63 -14.28 -6.17
N HIS A 333 10.94 -15.07 -7.21
CA HIS A 333 11.70 -14.59 -8.37
C HIS A 333 10.99 -13.44 -9.09
N ARG A 334 9.68 -13.56 -9.37
CA ARG A 334 8.89 -12.50 -10.01
C ARG A 334 8.80 -11.24 -9.14
N ILE A 335 8.67 -11.39 -7.82
CA ILE A 335 8.72 -10.25 -6.88
C ILE A 335 10.07 -9.52 -6.96
N LEU A 336 11.20 -10.25 -7.00
CA LEU A 336 12.54 -9.67 -7.11
C LEU A 336 12.76 -8.95 -8.46
N VAL A 337 12.28 -9.53 -9.57
CA VAL A 337 12.33 -8.88 -10.89
C VAL A 337 11.57 -7.54 -10.87
N ASN A 338 10.35 -7.50 -10.30
CA ASN A 338 9.58 -6.26 -10.18
C ASN A 338 10.29 -5.20 -9.30
N PHE A 339 10.97 -5.62 -8.22
CA PHE A 339 11.79 -4.71 -7.42
C PHE A 339 12.94 -4.10 -8.23
N LEU A 340 13.66 -4.91 -9.00
CA LEU A 340 14.81 -4.44 -9.77
C LEU A 340 14.40 -3.55 -10.95
N GLN A 341 13.32 -3.89 -11.65
CA GLN A 341 12.77 -3.06 -12.72
C GLN A 341 12.47 -1.63 -12.22
N LYS A 342 11.87 -1.48 -11.03
CA LYS A 342 11.66 -0.17 -10.40
C LYS A 342 12.97 0.61 -10.20
N ILE A 343 14.03 -0.08 -9.74
CA ILE A 343 15.33 0.55 -9.50
C ILE A 343 15.98 1.00 -10.81
N GLU A 344 15.79 0.26 -11.91
CA GLU A 344 16.27 0.63 -13.25
C GLU A 344 15.47 1.80 -13.86
N GLU A 345 14.14 1.79 -13.73
CA GLU A 345 13.26 2.88 -14.19
C GLU A 345 13.55 4.19 -13.44
N GLU A 346 13.71 4.15 -12.11
CA GLU A 346 14.08 5.31 -11.30
C GLU A 346 15.56 5.74 -11.51
N GLY A 347 16.43 4.84 -11.95
CA GLY A 347 17.85 5.10 -12.21
C GLY A 347 18.18 5.62 -13.61
N SER A 348 17.24 5.51 -14.56
CA SER A 348 17.40 5.91 -15.97
C SER A 348 16.68 7.23 -16.32
N GLY A 349 16.05 7.88 -15.35
CA GLY A 349 15.45 9.21 -15.49
C GLY A 349 16.50 10.30 -15.72
N ASP A 350 16.77 10.61 -16.98
CA ASP A 350 17.64 11.72 -17.40
C ASP A 350 17.10 13.08 -16.94
N ASP A 351 18.02 14.01 -16.69
CA ASP A 351 17.81 15.35 -16.11
C ASP A 351 16.89 16.23 -16.98
N SER A 352 15.57 16.16 -16.77
CA SER A 352 14.61 17.06 -17.42
C SER A 352 13.32 17.29 -16.61
N GLY A 353 13.12 18.52 -16.14
CA GLY A 353 11.85 18.95 -15.54
C GLY A 353 12.01 19.71 -14.22
N TYR A 354 12.10 21.03 -14.33
CA TYR A 354 12.19 22.02 -13.24
C TYR A 354 11.17 21.82 -12.09
N GLU A 355 11.55 22.26 -10.89
CA GLU A 355 10.72 22.40 -9.66
C GLU A 355 10.35 21.11 -8.89
N SER A 356 11.31 20.52 -8.15
CA SER A 356 11.06 20.11 -6.75
C SER A 356 12.32 19.84 -5.92
N ASP A 357 12.19 19.99 -4.61
CA ASP A 357 13.20 19.99 -3.54
C ASP A 357 14.13 18.74 -3.43
N GLY A 358 15.33 18.85 -4.00
CA GLY A 358 16.58 18.50 -3.30
C GLY A 358 16.84 17.07 -2.80
N THR A 359 16.13 16.02 -3.26
CA THR A 359 16.21 14.68 -2.65
C THR A 359 16.45 13.47 -3.60
N SER A 360 16.78 13.70 -4.87
CA SER A 360 16.94 12.68 -5.94
C SER A 360 18.20 11.77 -5.84
N GLY A 361 18.51 11.27 -4.64
CA GLY A 361 19.61 10.34 -4.34
C GLY A 361 20.10 10.54 -2.90
N PRO A 362 19.95 9.54 -1.99
CA PRO A 362 20.58 8.22 -2.15
C PRO A 362 19.69 7.04 -1.70
N VAL A 363 18.36 7.21 -1.72
CA VAL A 363 17.39 6.30 -1.07
C VAL A 363 17.46 4.87 -1.65
N ASN A 364 17.60 4.74 -2.97
CA ASN A 364 17.49 3.46 -3.68
C ASN A 364 18.67 2.51 -3.40
N HIS A 365 19.88 3.03 -3.22
CA HIS A 365 21.04 2.18 -2.89
C HIS A 365 20.87 1.53 -1.51
N ALA A 366 20.25 2.22 -0.55
CA ALA A 366 19.96 1.62 0.76
C ALA A 366 18.93 0.50 0.67
N ALA A 367 17.91 0.65 -0.19
CA ALA A 367 16.91 -0.37 -0.47
C ALA A 367 17.54 -1.62 -1.11
N VAL A 368 18.34 -1.47 -2.17
CA VAL A 368 19.02 -2.60 -2.85
C VAL A 368 19.94 -3.36 -1.88
N LEU A 369 20.65 -2.66 -0.98
CA LEU A 369 21.48 -3.31 0.06
C LEU A 369 20.66 -4.08 1.11
N LYS A 370 19.42 -3.66 1.42
CA LYS A 370 18.53 -4.44 2.28
C LYS A 370 18.04 -5.69 1.55
N VAL A 371 17.58 -5.53 0.31
CA VAL A 371 17.08 -6.64 -0.52
C VAL A 371 18.19 -7.67 -0.79
N GLY A 372 19.43 -7.26 -1.05
CA GLY A 372 20.56 -8.18 -1.16
C GLY A 372 20.74 -9.07 0.08
N ARG A 373 20.71 -8.48 1.29
CA ARG A 373 20.76 -9.26 2.55
C ARG A 373 19.53 -10.13 2.78
N LEU A 374 18.35 -9.67 2.37
CA LEU A 374 17.11 -10.42 2.47
C LEU A 374 17.13 -11.65 1.55
N MET A 375 17.60 -11.49 0.31
CA MET A 375 17.78 -12.58 -0.66
C MET A 375 18.86 -13.57 -0.23
N ASP A 376 19.99 -13.11 0.32
CA ASP A 376 21.01 -14.02 0.89
C ASP A 376 20.49 -14.79 2.13
N GLY A 377 19.54 -14.20 2.87
CA GLY A 377 18.75 -14.89 3.89
C GLY A 377 17.85 -15.96 3.29
N TYR A 378 16.99 -15.57 2.36
CA TYR A 378 16.05 -16.45 1.66
C TYR A 378 16.74 -17.63 0.96
N LEU A 379 17.83 -17.37 0.24
CA LEU A 379 18.64 -18.40 -0.41
C LEU A 379 19.16 -19.44 0.60
N ALA A 380 19.55 -19.03 1.80
CA ALA A 380 20.01 -19.97 2.81
C ALA A 380 18.88 -20.80 3.45
N GLU A 381 17.64 -20.29 3.49
CA GLU A 381 16.47 -21.04 3.97
C GLU A 381 15.94 -22.04 2.95
N ILE A 382 15.99 -21.72 1.64
CA ILE A 382 15.59 -22.65 0.57
C ILE A 382 16.70 -23.64 0.18
N ALA A 383 17.97 -23.31 0.43
CA ALA A 383 19.12 -24.13 0.06
C ALA A 383 19.13 -25.59 0.57
N PRO A 384 18.52 -25.95 1.73
CA PRO A 384 18.41 -27.33 2.18
C PRO A 384 17.44 -28.21 1.38
N ASP A 385 16.55 -27.63 0.57
CA ASP A 385 15.50 -28.37 -0.15
C ASP A 385 16.08 -29.22 -1.29
N PRO A 386 16.02 -30.57 -1.24
CA PRO A 386 16.56 -31.44 -2.28
C PRO A 386 15.90 -31.31 -3.67
N TYR A 387 14.71 -30.70 -3.74
CA TYR A 387 13.99 -30.46 -5.00
C TYR A 387 14.34 -29.10 -5.64
N LEU A 388 15.14 -28.27 -4.97
CA LEU A 388 15.56 -26.98 -5.50
C LEU A 388 16.61 -27.12 -6.61
N LYS A 389 16.18 -26.94 -7.86
CA LYS A 389 17.03 -27.04 -9.05
C LYS A 389 18.14 -25.97 -9.03
N LEU A 390 19.39 -26.39 -9.27
CA LEU A 390 20.58 -25.53 -9.32
C LEU A 390 20.39 -24.26 -10.15
N GLN A 391 19.75 -24.36 -11.31
CA GLN A 391 19.51 -23.21 -12.19
C GLN A 391 18.65 -22.14 -11.51
N LYS A 392 17.57 -22.54 -10.80
CA LYS A 392 16.74 -21.59 -10.03
C LYS A 392 17.56 -20.93 -8.92
N PHE A 393 18.40 -21.70 -8.21
CA PHE A 393 19.27 -21.17 -7.16
C PHE A 393 20.28 -20.15 -7.71
N MET A 394 20.95 -20.46 -8.83
CA MET A 394 21.89 -19.55 -9.49
C MET A 394 21.21 -18.26 -9.99
N THR A 395 19.99 -18.34 -10.55
CA THR A 395 19.31 -17.15 -11.10
C THR A 395 19.08 -16.05 -10.06
N PHE A 396 18.80 -16.34 -8.79
CA PHE A 396 18.70 -15.29 -7.75
C PHE A 396 20.03 -14.59 -7.45
N ILE A 397 21.13 -15.33 -7.55
CA ILE A 397 22.47 -14.80 -7.25
C ILE A 397 22.87 -13.85 -8.38
N GLU A 398 22.65 -14.26 -9.63
CA GLU A 398 22.98 -13.55 -10.87
C GLU A 398 22.02 -12.38 -11.18
N LEU A 399 20.77 -12.43 -10.72
CA LEU A 399 19.78 -11.37 -10.92
C LEU A 399 20.05 -10.12 -10.07
N LEU A 400 20.77 -10.24 -8.95
CA LEU A 400 21.14 -9.08 -8.11
C LEU A 400 22.41 -8.39 -8.65
N PRO A 401 22.42 -7.05 -8.76
CA PRO A 401 23.58 -6.32 -9.25
C PRO A 401 24.75 -6.36 -8.26
N ASP A 402 26.00 -6.28 -8.76
CA ASP A 402 27.23 -6.41 -7.97
C ASP A 402 27.29 -5.53 -6.71
N TYR A 403 26.69 -4.33 -6.74
CA TYR A 403 26.68 -3.40 -5.62
C TYR A 403 25.61 -3.71 -4.55
N ALA A 404 24.74 -4.69 -4.78
CA ALA A 404 23.76 -5.15 -3.78
C ALA A 404 24.42 -5.88 -2.59
N ARG A 405 25.62 -6.44 -2.81
CA ARG A 405 26.44 -7.10 -1.79
C ARG A 405 27.72 -6.32 -1.53
N VAL A 406 27.85 -5.80 -0.31
CA VAL A 406 29.09 -5.21 0.23
C VAL A 406 29.96 -6.28 0.89
N VAL A 407 29.32 -7.32 1.43
CA VAL A 407 29.95 -8.47 2.09
C VAL A 407 29.23 -9.73 1.64
N ASP A 408 29.99 -10.72 1.16
CA ASP A 408 29.45 -11.93 0.52
C ASP A 408 29.23 -13.10 1.49
N ASP A 409 29.43 -12.91 2.80
CA ASP A 409 29.28 -13.93 3.85
C ASP A 409 27.91 -14.62 3.82
N GLY A 410 26.84 -13.87 3.55
CA GLY A 410 25.48 -14.39 3.46
C GLY A 410 25.32 -15.33 2.26
N LEU A 411 25.79 -14.89 1.09
CA LEU A 411 25.83 -15.67 -0.14
C LEU A 411 26.71 -16.93 0.00
N TYR A 412 27.90 -16.81 0.60
CA TYR A 412 28.77 -17.95 0.87
C TYR A 412 28.07 -18.98 1.78
N ARG A 413 27.42 -18.54 2.86
CA ARG A 413 26.64 -19.42 3.74
C ARG A 413 25.52 -20.14 2.97
N ALA A 414 24.78 -19.44 2.12
CA ALA A 414 23.72 -20.06 1.31
C ALA A 414 24.27 -21.11 0.33
N ILE A 415 25.38 -20.80 -0.36
CA ILE A 415 26.06 -21.73 -1.27
C ILE A 415 26.60 -22.96 -0.52
N ASP A 416 27.21 -22.78 0.66
CA ASP A 416 27.72 -23.89 1.46
C ASP A 416 26.61 -24.84 1.94
N ILE A 417 25.48 -24.28 2.37
CA ILE A 417 24.27 -25.06 2.71
C ILE A 417 23.77 -25.82 1.48
N TYR A 418 23.70 -25.16 0.31
CA TYR A 418 23.24 -25.79 -0.93
C TYR A 418 24.13 -26.96 -1.35
N LEU A 419 25.45 -26.77 -1.36
CA LEU A 419 26.44 -27.82 -1.65
C LEU A 419 26.36 -28.99 -0.67
N LYS A 420 26.08 -28.71 0.61
CA LYS A 420 25.90 -29.75 1.64
C LYS A 420 24.61 -30.55 1.45
N ALA A 421 23.54 -29.92 1.01
CA ALA A 421 22.24 -30.56 0.76
C ALA A 421 22.16 -31.30 -0.59
N HIS A 422 22.98 -30.90 -1.57
CA HIS A 422 22.96 -31.41 -2.94
C HIS A 422 24.26 -32.17 -3.32
N PRO A 423 24.56 -33.33 -2.72
CA PRO A 423 25.79 -34.10 -2.99
C PRO A 423 25.83 -34.73 -4.39
N SER A 424 24.75 -34.64 -5.17
CA SER A 424 24.65 -35.12 -6.56
C SER A 424 25.18 -34.13 -7.61
N LEU A 425 25.58 -32.92 -7.22
CA LEU A 425 26.16 -31.92 -8.12
C LEU A 425 27.49 -32.38 -8.69
N THR A 426 27.72 -32.13 -9.98
CA THR A 426 29.02 -32.40 -10.60
C THR A 426 30.07 -31.37 -10.16
N GLU A 427 31.35 -31.75 -10.21
CA GLU A 427 32.47 -30.81 -9.96
C GLU A 427 32.36 -29.54 -10.83
N SER A 428 31.85 -29.68 -12.06
CA SER A 428 31.63 -28.57 -12.99
C SER A 428 30.55 -27.59 -12.51
N GLU A 429 29.51 -28.09 -11.85
CA GLU A 429 28.40 -27.31 -11.30
C GLU A 429 28.79 -26.65 -9.99
N CYS A 430 29.45 -27.38 -9.08
CA CYS A 430 30.07 -26.80 -7.89
C CYS A 430 31.03 -25.66 -8.26
N THR A 431 31.85 -25.86 -9.30
CA THR A 431 32.76 -24.84 -9.82
C THR A 431 32.04 -23.64 -10.44
N LYS A 432 30.90 -23.82 -11.11
CA LYS A 432 30.07 -22.69 -11.60
C LYS A 432 29.46 -21.91 -10.43
N LEU A 433 28.84 -22.61 -9.48
CA LEU A 433 28.16 -21.98 -8.35
C LEU A 433 29.14 -21.19 -7.46
N CYS A 434 30.28 -21.79 -7.10
CA CYS A 434 31.25 -21.13 -6.23
C CYS A 434 31.98 -19.94 -6.90
N LYS A 435 31.95 -19.83 -8.23
CA LYS A 435 32.50 -18.66 -8.95
C LYS A 435 31.67 -17.38 -8.77
N LEU A 436 30.41 -17.51 -8.34
CA LEU A 436 29.52 -16.37 -8.05
C LEU A 436 29.87 -15.66 -6.73
N ILE A 437 30.76 -16.24 -5.90
CA ILE A 437 31.25 -15.60 -4.67
C ILE A 437 32.38 -14.63 -5.03
N ASP A 438 32.24 -13.37 -4.64
CA ASP A 438 33.35 -12.43 -4.67
C ASP A 438 34.24 -12.63 -3.43
N CYS A 439 35.34 -13.34 -3.63
CA CYS A 439 36.32 -13.63 -2.57
C CYS A 439 36.97 -12.36 -1.97
N GLU A 440 36.90 -11.20 -2.64
CA GLU A 440 37.38 -9.93 -2.09
C GLU A 440 36.42 -9.37 -1.02
N LYS A 441 35.11 -9.65 -1.15
CA LYS A 441 34.04 -9.18 -0.26
C LYS A 441 33.79 -10.07 0.95
N LEU A 442 34.46 -11.21 1.09
CA LEU A 442 34.33 -12.06 2.28
C LEU A 442 34.90 -11.38 3.52
N SER A 443 34.27 -11.56 4.68
CA SER A 443 34.89 -11.23 5.97
C SER A 443 36.07 -12.17 6.26
N ILE A 444 36.89 -11.81 7.25
CA ILE A 444 38.01 -12.65 7.69
C ILE A 444 37.48 -13.99 8.23
N ASP A 445 36.37 -13.98 8.97
CA ASP A 445 35.78 -15.19 9.55
C ASP A 445 35.19 -16.10 8.45
N ALA A 446 34.50 -15.52 7.46
CA ALA A 446 33.98 -16.26 6.31
C ALA A 446 35.10 -16.81 5.42
N ALA A 447 36.14 -16.02 5.15
CA ALA A 447 37.32 -16.46 4.39
C ALA A 447 38.07 -17.60 5.09
N ASN A 448 38.24 -17.53 6.42
CA ASN A 448 38.81 -18.61 7.21
C ASN A 448 37.97 -19.90 7.10
N HIS A 449 36.65 -19.81 7.31
CA HIS A 449 35.76 -20.97 7.17
C HIS A 449 35.80 -21.55 5.75
N ALA A 450 35.78 -20.70 4.72
CA ALA A 450 35.84 -21.11 3.32
C ALA A 450 37.19 -21.76 2.94
N SER A 451 38.31 -21.27 3.47
CA SER A 451 39.64 -21.85 3.21
C SER A 451 39.79 -23.29 3.72
N GLN A 452 38.99 -23.68 4.73
CA GLN A 452 38.98 -25.00 5.36
C GLN A 452 37.83 -25.89 4.86
N ASN A 453 36.98 -25.39 3.96
CA ASN A 453 35.77 -26.10 3.53
C ASN A 453 36.06 -27.06 2.38
N GLU A 454 36.10 -28.36 2.70
CA GLU A 454 36.34 -29.45 1.73
C GLU A 454 35.30 -29.56 0.61
N ARG A 455 34.11 -28.92 0.75
CA ARG A 455 33.09 -28.87 -0.31
C ARG A 455 33.43 -27.88 -1.43
N LEU A 456 34.34 -26.94 -1.20
CA LEU A 456 34.71 -25.94 -2.20
C LEU A 456 35.75 -26.48 -3.19
N PRO A 457 35.60 -26.23 -4.51
CA PRO A 457 36.64 -26.57 -5.48
C PRO A 457 37.96 -25.86 -5.16
N VAL A 458 39.08 -26.59 -5.26
CA VAL A 458 40.44 -26.13 -4.87
C VAL A 458 40.79 -24.75 -5.49
N GLN A 459 40.33 -24.47 -6.71
CA GLN A 459 40.54 -23.19 -7.40
C GLN A 459 39.97 -21.99 -6.61
N ILE A 460 38.84 -22.18 -5.92
CA ILE A 460 38.17 -21.16 -5.12
C ILE A 460 38.89 -20.98 -3.78
N SER A 461 39.27 -22.07 -3.12
CA SER A 461 40.07 -22.02 -1.88
C SER A 461 41.41 -21.30 -2.08
N VAL A 462 42.08 -21.52 -3.21
CA VAL A 462 43.30 -20.78 -3.59
C VAL A 462 43.02 -19.29 -3.82
N ARG A 463 41.89 -18.94 -4.47
CA ARG A 463 41.48 -17.53 -4.68
C ARG A 463 41.21 -16.82 -3.35
N ILE A 464 40.54 -17.48 -2.40
CA ILE A 464 40.29 -16.95 -1.05
C ILE A 464 41.62 -16.70 -0.30
N LEU A 465 42.52 -17.69 -0.27
CA LEU A 465 43.83 -17.57 0.37
C LEU A 465 44.69 -16.45 -0.25
N TYR A 466 44.55 -16.18 -1.55
CA TYR A 466 45.22 -15.06 -2.21
C TYR A 466 44.71 -13.69 -1.70
N PHE A 467 43.39 -13.51 -1.56
CA PHE A 467 42.83 -12.26 -1.03
C PHE A 467 43.13 -12.06 0.46
N GLU A 468 43.10 -13.13 1.26
CA GLU A 468 43.62 -13.16 2.65
C GLU A 468 45.08 -12.65 2.70
N GLN A 469 45.96 -13.21 1.87
CA GLN A 469 47.37 -12.78 1.81
C GLN A 469 47.53 -11.30 1.41
N MET A 470 46.73 -10.83 0.45
CA MET A 470 46.72 -9.42 0.03
C MET A 470 46.25 -8.47 1.14
N ARG A 471 45.24 -8.85 1.92
CA ARG A 471 44.74 -8.09 3.08
C ARG A 471 45.74 -8.05 4.24
N LEU A 472 46.40 -9.17 4.53
CA LEU A 472 47.49 -9.22 5.52
C LEU A 472 48.65 -8.31 5.09
N LYS A 473 49.04 -8.36 3.81
CA LYS A 473 50.11 -7.53 3.25
C LYS A 473 49.77 -6.03 3.31
N SER A 474 48.53 -5.63 2.99
CA SER A 474 48.12 -4.22 3.07
C SER A 474 48.08 -3.72 4.52
N ALA A 475 47.56 -4.52 5.47
CA ALA A 475 47.58 -4.18 6.90
C ALA A 475 49.01 -3.99 7.45
N LEU A 476 49.95 -4.86 7.06
CA LEU A 476 51.37 -4.74 7.44
C LEU A 476 52.02 -3.48 6.85
N LEU A 477 51.69 -3.11 5.61
CA LEU A 477 52.19 -1.89 4.96
C LEU A 477 51.61 -0.62 5.61
N SER A 478 50.31 -0.60 5.92
CA SER A 478 49.66 0.51 6.63
C SER A 478 50.22 0.69 8.05
N SER A 479 50.51 -0.40 8.76
CA SER A 479 51.21 -0.36 10.04
C SER A 479 52.64 0.20 9.89
N SER A 480 53.36 -0.20 8.83
CA SER A 480 54.71 0.29 8.54
C SER A 480 54.77 1.80 8.26
N THR A 481 53.74 2.37 7.62
CA THR A 481 53.67 3.84 7.40
C THR A 481 53.50 4.67 8.68
N SER A 482 53.10 4.06 9.81
CA SER A 482 53.02 4.76 11.10
C SER A 482 54.37 4.91 11.82
N TYR A 483 55.43 4.22 11.38
CA TYR A 483 56.73 4.20 12.09
C TYR A 483 57.78 5.19 11.55
N SER A 484 57.53 5.90 10.45
CA SER A 484 58.54 6.79 9.82
C SER A 484 58.66 8.21 10.42
N HIS A 485 57.93 8.56 11.48
CA HIS A 485 58.09 9.85 12.14
C HIS A 485 58.28 9.76 13.67
N ARG A 486 59.52 10.10 14.08
CA ARG A 486 60.01 10.36 15.45
C ARG A 486 60.38 9.16 16.33
N ILE A 487 61.62 8.70 16.18
CA ILE A 487 62.39 8.19 17.32
C ILE A 487 62.85 9.38 18.17
N ILE A 488 62.15 9.63 19.28
CA ILE A 488 62.70 10.29 20.48
C ILE A 488 62.16 9.50 21.68
N PRO A 489 63.00 8.93 22.57
CA PRO A 489 62.53 8.03 23.62
C PRO A 489 62.13 8.81 24.89
N THR A 490 60.83 8.84 25.21
CA THR A 490 60.35 9.23 26.54
C THR A 490 59.15 8.37 26.99
N SER A 491 59.45 7.43 27.89
CA SER A 491 58.59 6.90 28.96
C SER A 491 57.05 6.98 28.85
N GLY A 492 56.43 5.81 28.69
CA GLY A 492 55.35 5.36 29.60
C GLY A 492 53.91 5.87 29.40
N ALA A 493 53.17 5.25 28.48
CA ALA A 493 51.74 4.90 28.64
C ALA A 493 51.30 3.95 27.50
N PRO A 494 50.44 2.94 27.71
CA PRO A 494 49.88 2.15 26.62
C PRO A 494 48.77 2.94 25.91
N SER A 495 48.96 3.20 24.61
CA SER A 495 47.90 3.78 23.76
C SER A 495 46.81 2.75 23.48
N ALA A 496 45.58 3.05 23.92
CA ALA A 496 44.40 2.23 23.65
C ALA A 496 44.11 2.13 22.13
N PRO A 497 43.49 1.03 21.66
CA PRO A 497 43.07 0.91 20.27
C PRO A 497 42.02 1.98 19.92
N VAL A 498 42.23 2.71 18.83
CA VAL A 498 41.33 3.75 18.34
C VAL A 498 40.00 3.11 17.91
N SER A 499 38.88 3.65 18.38
CA SER A 499 37.56 3.10 18.09
C SER A 499 37.17 3.38 16.62
N PRO A 500 36.43 2.49 15.94
CA PRO A 500 35.87 2.76 14.61
C PRO A 500 35.06 4.08 14.52
N ARG A 501 34.53 4.54 15.65
CA ARG A 501 33.79 5.80 15.79
C ARG A 501 34.65 7.04 15.52
N ASP A 502 35.93 7.01 15.89
CA ASP A 502 36.86 8.13 15.71
C ASP A 502 37.31 8.27 14.24
N ASN A 503 37.44 7.14 13.54
CA ASN A 503 37.75 7.12 12.10
C ASN A 503 36.63 7.78 11.28
N TYR A 504 35.36 7.47 11.59
CA TYR A 504 34.21 8.10 10.97
C TYR A 504 34.09 9.60 11.31
N ALA A 505 34.44 10.00 12.54
CA ALA A 505 34.51 11.41 12.93
C ALA A 505 35.67 12.17 12.25
N SER A 506 36.76 11.49 11.89
CA SER A 506 37.84 12.04 11.08
C SER A 506 37.39 12.27 9.63
N LEU A 507 36.87 11.22 8.96
CA LEU A 507 36.35 11.31 7.58
C LEU A 507 35.28 12.39 7.44
N ARG A 508 34.39 12.56 8.43
CA ARG A 508 33.32 13.58 8.40
C ARG A 508 33.86 15.01 8.58
N ARG A 509 35.03 15.20 9.19
CA ARG A 509 35.73 16.49 9.23
C ARG A 509 36.43 16.78 7.91
N GLU A 510 37.17 15.81 7.38
CA GLU A 510 37.84 15.91 6.09
C GLU A 510 36.85 16.20 4.94
N ASN A 511 35.70 15.51 4.90
CA ASN A 511 34.63 15.80 3.93
C ASN A 511 34.08 17.22 4.04
N ARG A 512 34.01 17.79 5.26
CA ARG A 512 33.58 19.19 5.46
C ARG A 512 34.66 20.16 4.97
N GLU A 513 35.93 19.85 5.22
CA GLU A 513 37.07 20.67 4.80
C GLU A 513 37.22 20.67 3.27
N LEU A 514 37.09 19.52 2.62
CA LEU A 514 37.05 19.39 1.15
C LEU A 514 35.85 20.15 0.54
N ARG A 515 34.66 20.11 1.15
CA ARG A 515 33.51 20.92 0.71
C ARG A 515 33.77 22.42 0.83
N LEU A 516 34.46 22.86 1.88
CA LEU A 516 34.87 24.27 2.02
C LEU A 516 35.95 24.66 1.01
N GLU A 517 36.88 23.77 0.67
CA GLU A 517 37.88 24.01 -0.38
C GLU A 517 37.24 24.08 -1.78
N ILE A 518 36.31 23.17 -2.09
CA ILE A 518 35.51 23.24 -3.33
C ILE A 518 34.72 24.56 -3.40
N GLY A 519 34.18 25.03 -2.27
CA GLY A 519 33.55 26.35 -2.17
C GLY A 519 34.52 27.49 -2.50
N ARG A 520 35.73 27.49 -1.92
CA ARG A 520 36.80 28.46 -2.22
C ARG A 520 37.23 28.42 -3.69
N MET A 521 37.41 27.23 -4.25
CA MET A 521 37.77 27.03 -5.65
C MET A 521 36.68 27.54 -6.59
N ARG A 522 35.40 27.28 -6.31
CA ARG A 522 34.27 27.79 -7.11
C ARG A 522 34.22 29.32 -7.11
N VAL A 523 34.37 29.97 -5.95
CA VAL A 523 34.45 31.45 -5.88
C VAL A 523 35.59 31.95 -6.75
N ARG A 524 36.80 31.38 -6.61
CA ARG A 524 37.97 31.77 -7.39
C ARG A 524 37.81 31.56 -8.89
N ILE A 525 37.13 30.50 -9.32
CA ILE A 525 36.79 30.27 -10.73
C ILE A 525 35.84 31.37 -11.22
N THR A 526 34.78 31.70 -10.47
CA THR A 526 33.85 32.77 -10.88
C THR A 526 34.48 34.18 -10.86
N GLU A 527 35.53 34.40 -10.07
CA GLU A 527 36.34 35.64 -10.13
C GLU A 527 37.20 35.66 -11.41
N LEU A 528 37.89 34.57 -11.73
CA LEU A 528 38.70 34.44 -12.95
C LEU A 528 37.85 34.53 -14.23
N GLU A 529 36.63 33.97 -14.23
CA GLU A 529 35.67 34.10 -15.32
C GLU A 529 35.22 35.56 -15.52
N LYS A 530 34.97 36.30 -14.43
CA LYS A 530 34.67 37.74 -14.50
C LYS A 530 35.85 38.57 -15.00
N GLU A 531 37.07 38.26 -14.57
CA GLU A 531 38.29 38.90 -15.09
C GLU A 531 38.46 38.61 -16.59
N GLN A 532 38.24 37.36 -17.02
CA GLN A 532 38.30 36.98 -18.44
C GLN A 532 37.24 37.71 -19.27
N GLU A 533 36.02 37.88 -18.75
CA GLU A 533 34.96 38.67 -19.37
C GLU A 533 35.33 40.16 -19.50
N VAL A 534 35.93 40.76 -18.47
CA VAL A 534 36.43 42.15 -18.53
C VAL A 534 37.55 42.29 -19.57
N ILE A 535 38.47 41.33 -19.66
CA ILE A 535 39.54 41.30 -20.68
C ILE A 535 38.93 41.18 -22.09
N LYS A 536 38.01 40.24 -22.33
CA LYS A 536 37.31 40.08 -23.61
C LYS A 536 36.57 41.35 -24.04
N ARG A 537 35.91 42.02 -23.09
CA ARG A 537 35.17 43.28 -23.35
C ARG A 537 36.11 44.44 -23.66
N GLY A 538 37.25 44.53 -22.96
CA GLY A 538 38.32 45.49 -23.22
C GLY A 538 39.01 45.30 -24.58
N MET A 539 39.05 44.07 -25.11
CA MET A 539 39.55 43.78 -26.46
C MET A 539 38.53 44.06 -27.58
N ARG A 540 37.23 44.19 -27.25
CA ARG A 540 36.15 44.43 -28.22
C ARG A 540 35.70 45.90 -28.33
N GLY A 541 36.14 46.76 -27.42
CA GLY A 541 35.89 48.21 -27.46
C GLY A 541 37.12 48.97 -27.96
N GLU A 542 36.89 49.97 -28.81
CA GLU A 542 37.95 50.85 -29.36
C GLU A 542 38.57 51.74 -28.27
N ASN A 543 39.48 51.22 -27.44
CA ASN A 543 40.46 52.02 -26.68
C ASN A 543 41.55 51.16 -26.00
N ALA A 544 42.24 50.29 -26.76
CA ALA A 544 43.33 49.45 -26.26
C ALA A 544 44.46 50.21 -25.52
N LYS A 545 44.62 51.52 -25.77
CA LYS A 545 45.63 52.38 -25.12
C LYS A 545 45.32 52.70 -23.64
N ALA A 546 44.06 52.65 -23.20
CA ALA A 546 43.71 52.92 -21.80
C ALA A 546 43.99 51.72 -20.89
N PHE A 547 43.89 50.49 -21.41
CA PHE A 547 43.98 49.25 -20.65
C PHE A 547 45.38 48.99 -20.05
N PHE A 548 46.45 49.23 -20.83
CA PHE A 548 47.83 49.14 -20.35
C PHE A 548 48.18 50.15 -19.23
N GLY A 549 47.45 51.26 -19.14
CA GLY A 549 47.62 52.27 -18.09
C GLY A 549 47.19 51.80 -16.70
N TYR A 550 46.26 50.85 -16.59
CA TYR A 550 45.75 50.36 -15.31
C TYR A 550 46.55 49.14 -14.79
N ILE A 551 46.90 48.20 -15.68
CA ILE A 551 47.63 46.97 -15.32
C ILE A 551 49.03 47.28 -14.78
N SER A 552 49.70 48.31 -15.31
CA SER A 552 51.04 48.73 -14.86
C SER A 552 51.09 49.23 -13.40
N ARG A 553 49.96 49.58 -12.78
CA ARG A 553 49.89 49.98 -11.36
C ARG A 553 49.52 48.84 -10.41
N GLY A 554 48.90 47.76 -10.91
CA GLY A 554 48.53 46.59 -10.10
C GLY A 554 49.68 45.60 -9.85
N LEU A 555 50.55 45.40 -10.86
CA LEU A 555 51.57 44.35 -10.84
C LEU A 555 52.77 44.57 -9.88
N VAL A 556 52.89 45.74 -9.26
CA VAL A 556 53.96 46.02 -8.28
C VAL A 556 53.74 45.31 -6.93
N ARG A 557 52.58 44.69 -6.70
CA ARG A 557 52.19 44.18 -5.36
C ARG A 557 52.24 42.67 -5.15
N MET A 558 52.82 41.88 -6.07
CA MET A 558 52.83 40.40 -5.99
C MET A 558 54.20 39.72 -6.17
N THR A 559 55.31 40.38 -5.80
CA THR A 559 56.65 39.76 -5.82
C THR A 559 57.42 39.92 -4.50
N THR A 560 57.04 39.15 -3.47
CA THR A 560 57.94 38.80 -2.35
C THR A 560 57.58 37.44 -1.76
N PHE A 561 58.21 36.37 -2.24
CA PHE A 561 58.43 35.15 -1.45
C PHE A 561 59.93 34.85 -1.47
N GLY A 562 60.56 35.04 -0.32
CA GLY A 562 61.99 34.81 -0.07
C GLY A 562 62.23 34.81 1.45
N PRO A 563 63.05 33.90 2.00
CA PRO A 563 62.99 33.58 3.43
C PRO A 563 63.98 34.38 4.29
N GLY A 564 63.64 34.61 5.56
CA GLY A 564 64.66 34.85 6.60
C GLY A 564 64.33 35.83 7.74
N VAL A 565 64.31 35.30 8.96
CA VAL A 565 64.91 35.88 10.19
C VAL A 565 64.58 37.33 10.60
N GLY A 566 63.65 37.46 11.56
CA GLY A 566 63.99 37.96 12.90
C GLY A 566 63.97 39.48 13.25
N ARG A 567 63.55 39.73 14.50
CA ARG A 567 63.73 40.92 15.37
C ARG A 567 62.80 42.16 15.24
N LYS A 568 62.00 42.32 16.31
CA LYS A 568 61.67 43.55 17.07
C LYS A 568 62.13 44.91 16.51
N LYS A 569 61.21 45.89 16.48
CA LYS A 569 61.26 47.06 17.40
C LYS A 569 59.96 47.89 17.44
N GLU A 570 59.78 48.58 18.56
CA GLU A 570 58.69 49.56 18.79
C GLU A 570 58.94 50.89 18.05
N LYS A 571 57.88 51.68 17.84
CA LYS A 571 57.73 53.10 18.30
C LYS A 571 56.42 53.72 17.76
N THR A 572 55.43 54.04 18.62
CA THR A 572 55.20 55.25 19.45
C THR A 572 54.55 56.46 18.75
N ASP A 573 53.31 56.71 19.18
CA ASP A 573 52.71 58.01 19.57
C ASP A 573 52.36 59.15 18.59
N GLY A 574 51.26 59.85 18.92
CA GLY A 574 50.78 61.09 18.29
C GLY A 574 49.27 61.11 17.99
N ARG A 575 48.36 61.20 18.99
CA ARG A 575 47.68 62.47 19.43
C ARG A 575 47.27 63.36 18.24
N LYS A 576 46.01 63.80 18.04
CA LYS A 576 44.89 64.22 18.93
C LYS A 576 43.61 64.37 18.02
N VAL A 577 42.35 64.70 18.40
CA VAL A 577 41.70 65.20 19.64
C VAL A 577 40.18 64.87 19.67
N GLN A 578 39.64 64.51 20.85
CA GLN A 578 38.34 64.93 21.46
C GLN A 578 36.95 64.68 20.80
N GLY A 579 36.13 63.91 21.52
CA GLY A 579 34.66 63.84 21.41
C GLY A 579 34.08 63.21 22.68
N ARG A 580 33.53 64.03 23.60
CA ARG A 580 33.25 63.67 24.99
C ARG A 580 31.78 63.27 25.16
N ASN A 581 31.48 62.18 25.88
CA ASN A 581 30.40 62.24 26.86
C ASN A 581 30.54 61.24 28.02
N GLU A 582 29.99 61.66 29.17
CA GLU A 582 29.98 60.95 30.46
C GLU A 582 28.64 60.20 30.62
N GLY A 583 28.47 59.19 31.47
CA GLY A 583 29.43 58.56 32.39
C GLY A 583 28.83 57.35 33.14
N ARG A 584 29.50 56.93 34.22
CA ARG A 584 29.00 56.47 35.55
C ARG A 584 27.62 55.74 35.61
N ASN A 585 27.45 54.65 36.38
CA ASN A 585 28.30 54.05 37.43
C ASN A 585 27.78 52.66 37.90
N ARG A 586 28.68 51.83 38.47
CA ARG A 586 28.46 50.82 39.55
C ARG A 586 27.49 49.64 39.29
N ARG A 587 27.96 48.38 39.31
CA ARG A 587 28.27 47.49 40.48
C ARG A 587 27.03 47.22 41.35
N HIS A 588 26.54 45.98 41.51
CA HIS A 588 27.17 44.86 42.25
C HIS A 588 26.44 43.50 42.05
N HIS A 589 27.12 42.39 42.43
CA HIS A 589 26.65 41.10 43.03
C HIS A 589 25.18 40.63 42.89
N ARG A 590 24.82 39.33 42.76
CA ARG A 590 25.31 38.06 43.38
C ARG A 590 24.86 36.88 42.48
N SER A 591 25.64 35.82 42.24
CA SER A 591 25.73 34.57 43.01
C SER A 591 24.51 33.63 43.01
N ALA A 592 24.65 32.54 42.23
CA ALA A 592 24.46 31.12 42.61
C ALA A 592 23.06 30.47 42.77
N GLU A 593 23.09 29.14 42.58
CA GLU A 593 22.09 28.10 42.93
C GLU A 593 20.83 27.99 42.01
N LYS A 594 20.25 26.81 41.73
CA LYS A 594 20.61 25.38 41.94
C LYS A 594 19.70 24.48 41.05
N SER A 595 19.93 23.15 41.09
CA SER A 595 19.02 22.00 40.79
C SER A 595 17.61 22.29 40.20
N GLY A 596 17.10 21.54 39.22
CA GLY A 596 17.35 20.12 38.93
C GLY A 596 16.18 19.26 39.44
N PHE A 597 15.34 18.81 38.50
CA PHE A 597 14.51 17.59 38.51
C PHE A 597 14.16 17.27 37.05
#